data_AF-A0A535FJ75-F1
#
_entry.id   AF-A0A535FJ75-F1
#
_cell.length_a   1.000
_cell.length_b   1.000
_cell.length_c   1.000
_cell.angle_alpha   90.00
_cell.angle_beta   90.00
_cell.angle_gamma   90.00
#
_symmetry.space_group_name_H-M   'P 1'
#
loop_
_entity.id
_entity.type
_entity.pdbx_description
1 polymer ?
#
loop_
_entity_poly.entity_id
_entity_poly.type
_entity_poly.pdbx_seq_one_letter_code
_entity_poly.pdbx_strand_id
1 'polypeptide(L)' 'NGTITMYNLQGEPIAKWDFTNAWPSKLSGPSANASNNEVAIEELEITHEGYKRVS' A
#
# COMPACT_ATOMS: atom_id res chain seq x y z
N ASN A 1 2.99 11.05 -6.60
CA ASN A 1 4.24 10.79 -5.86
C ASN A 1 3.89 10.08 -4.57
N GLY A 2 4.77 9.22 -4.06
CA GLY A 2 4.59 8.61 -2.74
C GLY A 2 5.84 7.87 -2.26
N THR A 3 5.74 7.34 -1.05
CA THR A 3 6.86 6.74 -0.31
C THR A 3 6.38 5.50 0.43
N ILE A 4 7.18 4.44 0.41
CA ILE A 4 7.06 3.28 1.31
C ILE A 4 8.31 3.24 2.19
N THR A 5 8.13 3.18 3.51
CA THR A 5 9.23 3.05 4.48
C THR A 5 9.06 1.75 5.26
N MET A 6 10.10 0.93 5.29
CA MET A 6 10.16 -0.27 6.12
C MET A 6 10.81 0.08 7.45
N TYR A 7 10.21 -0.40 8.54
CA TYR A 7 10.70 -0.21 9.91
C TYR A 7 11.08 -1.56 10.53
N ASN A 8 12.08 -1.55 11.40
CA ASN A 8 12.40 -2.70 12.24
C ASN A 8 11.45 -2.76 13.47
N LEU A 9 11.65 -3.77 14.33
CA LEU A 9 10.84 -3.97 15.54
C LEU A 9 11.02 -2.86 16.59
N GLN A 10 12.12 -2.10 16.51
CA GLN A 10 12.37 -0.93 17.36
C GLN A 10 11.71 0.34 16.82
N GLY A 11 11.06 0.28 15.65
CA GLY A 11 10.43 1.44 15.02
C GLY A 11 11.40 2.32 14.23
N GLU A 12 12.61 1.84 13.95
CA GLU A 12 13.61 2.57 13.18
C GLU A 12 13.50 2.23 11.68
N PRO A 13 13.60 3.24 10.78
CA PRO A 13 13.52 3.00 9.34
C PRO A 13 14.78 2.28 8.84
N ILE A 14 14.59 1.19 8.10
CA ILE A 14 15.68 0.36 7.56
C ILE A 14 15.74 0.31 6.03
N ALA A 15 14.65 0.68 5.37
CA ALA A 15 14.63 0.83 3.92
C ALA A 15 13.53 1.82 3.51
N LYS A 16 13.75 2.51 2.38
CA LYS A 16 12.78 3.47 1.85
C LYS A 16 12.73 3.39 0.33
N TRP A 17 11.53 3.42 -0.23
CA TRP A 17 11.27 3.52 -1.65
C TRP A 17 10.43 4.76 -1.94
N ASP A 18 10.86 5.55 -2.91
CA ASP A 18 10.12 6.72 -3.41
C ASP A 18 9.65 6.43 -4.84
N PHE A 19 8.39 6.77 -5.14
CA PHE A 19 7.79 6.59 -6.46
C PHE A 19 7.16 7.88 -6.98
N THR A 20 7.19 8.05 -8.31
CA THR A 20 6.79 9.27 -9.01
C THR A 20 5.55 9.04 -9.85
N ASN A 21 4.76 10.10 -10.05
CA ASN A 21 3.56 10.08 -10.90
C ASN A 21 2.69 8.84 -10.63
N ALA A 22 2.08 8.84 -9.45
CA ALA A 22 1.32 7.70 -8.96
C ALA A 22 -0.12 8.12 -8.70
N TRP A 23 -1.05 7.26 -9.09
CA TRP A 23 -2.49 7.49 -9.02
C TRP A 23 -3.22 6.17 -8.78
N PRO A 24 -4.43 6.21 -8.19
CA PRO A 24 -5.22 5.00 -8.02
C PRO A 24 -5.72 4.48 -9.37
N SER A 25 -5.43 3.22 -9.69
CA SER A 25 -5.93 2.54 -10.90
C SER A 25 -7.22 1.78 -10.64
N LYS A 26 -7.45 1.31 -9.40
CA LYS A 26 -8.62 0.51 -9.03
C LYS A 26 -8.94 0.65 -7.54
N LEU A 27 -10.24 0.60 -7.22
CA LEU A 27 -10.74 0.51 -5.86
C LEU A 27 -11.75 -0.64 -5.79
N SER A 28 -11.54 -1.58 -4.87
CA SER A 28 -12.45 -2.70 -4.60
C SER A 28 -12.85 -2.67 -3.14
N GLY A 29 -14.15 -2.51 -2.88
CA GLY A 29 -14.71 -2.55 -1.54
C GLY A 29 -14.87 -3.99 -1.01
N PRO A 30 -15.17 -4.13 0.29
CA PRO A 30 -15.42 -5.43 0.90
C PRO A 30 -16.67 -6.09 0.34
N SER A 31 -16.65 -7.42 0.22
CA SER A 31 -17.83 -8.21 -0.14
C SER A 31 -18.73 -8.44 1.07
N ALA A 32 -20.03 -8.22 0.92
CA ALA A 32 -21.00 -8.58 1.95
C ALA A 32 -21.19 -10.11 2.01
N ASN A 33 -20.80 -10.71 3.14
CA ASN A 33 -20.99 -12.14 3.40
C ASN A 33 -21.63 -12.31 4.79
N ALA A 34 -22.81 -12.95 4.84
CA ALA A 34 -23.55 -13.18 6.08
C ALA A 34 -23.24 -14.54 6.74
N SER A 35 -22.47 -15.40 6.06
CA SER A 35 -22.13 -16.76 6.53
C SER A 35 -20.82 -16.81 7.29
N ASN A 36 -19.91 -15.87 7.05
CA ASN A 36 -18.57 -15.84 7.64
C ASN A 36 -18.33 -14.53 8.41
N ASN A 37 -17.58 -14.61 9.51
CA ASN A 37 -17.12 -13.44 10.27
C ASN A 37 -15.72 -13.02 9.81
N GLU A 38 -15.65 -12.42 8.63
CA GLU A 38 -14.41 -11.91 8.05
C GLU A 38 -14.28 -10.40 8.27
N VAL A 39 -13.04 -9.91 8.38
CA VAL A 39 -12.78 -8.46 8.44
C VAL A 39 -13.05 -7.87 7.07
N ALA A 40 -13.84 -6.80 7.02
CA ALA A 40 -14.05 -6.04 5.81
C ALA A 40 -12.73 -5.37 5.38
N ILE A 41 -12.21 -5.77 4.22
CA ILE A 41 -11.00 -5.19 3.63
C ILE A 41 -11.39 -4.42 2.37
N GLU A 42 -10.84 -3.21 2.26
CA GLU A 42 -10.86 -2.40 1.05
C GLU A 42 -9.49 -2.47 0.40
N GLU A 43 -9.47 -2.64 -0.92
CA GLU A 43 -8.24 -2.73 -1.72
C GLU A 43 -8.15 -1.55 -2.68
N LEU A 44 -7.07 -0.78 -2.56
CA LEU A 44 -6.71 0.31 -3.45
C LEU A 44 -5.44 -0.07 -4.23
N GLU A 45 -5.55 -0.15 -5.55
CA GLU A 45 -4.41 -0.37 -6.43
C GLU A 45 -3.84 0.99 -6.89
N ILE A 46 -2.54 1.19 -6.72
CA ILE A 46 -1.83 2.39 -7.17
C ILE A 46 -0.87 2.00 -8.29
N THR A 47 -1.04 2.63 -9.46
CA THR A 47 -0.07 2.55 -10.56
C THR A 47 0.89 3.73 -10.46
N HIS A 48 2.15 3.54 -10.88
CA HIS A 48 3.18 4.58 -10.88
C HIS A 48 4.08 4.48 -12.11
N GLU A 49 4.74 5.57 -12.49
CA GLU A 49 5.65 5.61 -13.64
C GLU A 49 7.12 5.29 -13.29
N GLY A 50 7.41 5.03 -12.02
CA GLY A 50 8.74 4.60 -11.59
C GLY A 50 8.90 4.64 -10.09
N TYR A 51 9.79 3.80 -9.58
CA TYR A 51 10.18 3.79 -8.17
C TYR A 51 11.69 3.58 -8.02
N LYS A 52 12.25 4.08 -6.92
CA LYS A 52 13.65 3.89 -6.56
C LYS A 52 13.79 3.61 -5.07
N ARG A 53 14.74 2.77 -4.71
CA ARG A 53 15.19 2.64 -3.31
C ARG A 53 16.13 3.81 -2.98
N VAL A 54 15.90 4.48 -1.86
CA VAL A 54 16.65 5.68 -1.44
C VAL A 54 17.46 5.48 -0.15
N SER A 55 17.16 4.41 0.61
CA SER A 55 17.96 3.90 1.73
C SER A 55 17.72 2.40 1.90
#